data_AF-A0A7K1TD53-F1
#
_entry.id   AF-A0A7K1TD53-F1
#
_cell.length_a   1.000
_cell.length_b   1.000
_cell.length_c   1.000
_cell.angle_alpha   90.00
_cell.angle_beta   90.00
_cell.angle_gamma   90.00
#
_symmetry.space_group_name_H-M   'P 1'
#
loop_
_entity.id
_entity.type
_entity.pdbx_description
1 polymer ?
#
loop_
_entity_poly.entity_id
_entity_poly.type
_entity_poly.pdbx_seq_one_letter_code
_entity_poly.pdbx_strand_id
1 'polypeptide(L)'
;MKNSVLFFSLFLASAGPVLAQTAPTPHPAAGAPAQPCAVFSGRVSASEKPLAGVTVAVKGTSIILITNEEGFFTLPAQVTQFPTLAVSAAGYAPIELTLNSCTPVMVEMQLLPGTRIKQRGKRKGFIMKTGQ
;
A
#
# COMPACT_ATOMS: atom_id res chain seq x y z
N MET A 1 21.95 -38.48 59.00
CA MET A 1 21.16 -37.62 58.09
C MET A 1 21.83 -36.24 58.05
N LYS A 2 22.19 -35.77 56.84
CA LYS A 2 22.57 -34.40 56.43
C LYS A 2 23.82 -33.73 57.06
N ASN A 3 24.83 -33.16 56.39
CA ASN A 3 25.28 -32.87 55.01
C ASN A 3 26.77 -32.46 55.18
N SER A 4 27.82 -33.12 54.68
CA SER A 4 28.33 -33.29 53.31
C SER A 4 28.74 -32.00 52.57
N VAL A 5 30.04 -31.94 52.23
CA VAL A 5 30.70 -31.19 51.12
C VAL A 5 31.07 -29.72 51.42
N LEU A 6 32.25 -29.14 51.12
CA LEU A 6 33.64 -29.56 50.80
C LEU A 6 34.35 -28.35 50.10
N PHE A 7 35.66 -28.51 49.91
CA PHE A 7 36.49 -27.97 48.81
C PHE A 7 36.84 -26.48 48.85
N PHE A 8 38.03 -26.13 49.37
CA PHE A 8 39.37 -26.20 48.73
C PHE A 8 39.50 -25.21 47.56
N SER A 9 39.86 -23.99 47.95
CA SER A 9 40.20 -22.90 47.04
C SER A 9 41.56 -23.13 46.39
N LEU A 10 41.64 -22.61 45.16
CA LEU A 10 42.81 -21.98 44.55
C LEU A 10 43.83 -22.91 43.87
N PHE A 11 43.84 -22.91 42.54
CA PHE A 11 45.08 -22.57 41.81
C PHE A 11 44.82 -22.05 40.39
N LEU A 12 45.64 -21.05 40.07
CA LEU A 12 45.75 -20.19 38.89
C LEU A 12 45.92 -20.94 37.55
N ALA A 13 45.25 -20.47 36.50
CA ALA A 13 45.72 -20.62 35.12
C ALA A 13 45.21 -19.46 34.25
N SER A 14 46.15 -18.61 33.84
CA SER A 14 45.99 -17.49 32.91
C SER A 14 45.97 -17.96 31.45
N ALA A 15 45.05 -17.45 30.62
CA ALA A 15 45.22 -17.38 29.16
C ALA A 15 44.21 -16.46 28.47
N GLY A 16 44.69 -15.33 27.93
CA GLY A 16 44.29 -14.73 26.64
C GLY A 16 42.97 -13.94 26.53
N PRO A 17 42.99 -12.70 25.98
CA PRO A 17 41.78 -12.03 25.52
C PRO A 17 41.41 -12.58 24.15
N VAL A 18 40.33 -13.35 24.04
CA VAL A 18 39.73 -13.65 22.74
C VAL A 18 38.71 -12.56 22.46
N LEU A 19 39.07 -11.69 21.51
CA LEU A 19 38.17 -10.75 20.86
C LEU A 19 36.89 -11.48 20.46
N ALA A 20 35.76 -11.01 21.00
CA ALA A 20 34.43 -11.43 20.59
C ALA A 20 34.30 -11.23 19.08
N GLN A 21 34.29 -12.34 18.35
CA GLN A 21 34.10 -12.38 16.92
C GLN A 21 32.63 -12.01 16.68
N THR A 22 32.39 -10.77 16.23
CA THR A 22 31.11 -10.41 15.64
C THR A 22 30.92 -11.32 14.44
N ALA A 23 29.97 -12.24 14.53
CA ALA A 23 29.51 -12.99 13.36
C ALA A 23 28.99 -11.97 12.34
N PRO A 24 29.56 -11.89 11.13
CA PRO A 24 28.87 -11.23 10.05
C PRO A 24 27.68 -12.13 9.73
N THR A 25 26.49 -11.73 10.16
CA THR A 25 25.28 -12.17 9.47
C THR A 25 25.44 -11.69 8.03
N PRO A 26 25.43 -12.59 7.03
CA PRO A 26 25.23 -12.17 5.66
C PRO A 26 23.80 -11.62 5.64
N HIS A 27 23.65 -10.31 5.80
CA HIS A 27 22.44 -9.64 5.37
C HIS A 27 22.51 -9.70 3.84
N PRO A 28 21.64 -10.43 3.13
CA PRO A 28 21.42 -10.11 1.74
C PRO A 28 20.82 -8.71 1.73
N ALA A 29 21.69 -7.70 1.64
CA ALA A 29 21.32 -6.43 1.03
C ALA A 29 21.04 -6.74 -0.44
N ALA A 30 19.85 -7.27 -0.68
CA ALA A 30 19.27 -7.35 -2.01
C ALA A 30 18.99 -5.91 -2.45
N GLY A 31 20.05 -5.22 -2.87
CA GLY A 31 19.96 -4.21 -3.90
C GLY A 31 19.51 -4.91 -5.18
N ALA A 32 18.24 -5.31 -5.21
CA ALA A 32 17.60 -5.65 -6.47
C ALA A 32 17.62 -4.35 -7.29
N PRO A 33 18.18 -4.34 -8.51
CA PRO A 33 17.96 -3.22 -9.40
C PRO A 33 16.45 -3.04 -9.53
N ALA A 34 15.95 -1.82 -9.32
CA ALA A 34 14.56 -1.48 -9.54
C ALA A 34 14.22 -1.82 -11.00
N GLN A 35 13.71 -3.03 -11.22
CA GLN A 35 13.37 -3.50 -12.54
C GLN A 35 12.24 -2.59 -13.05
N PRO A 36 12.31 -2.14 -14.32
CA PRO A 36 11.24 -1.35 -14.89
C PRO A 36 9.94 -2.14 -14.78
N CYS A 37 8.92 -1.51 -14.20
CA CYS A 37 7.64 -2.15 -14.01
C CYS A 37 7.05 -2.47 -15.38
N ALA A 38 6.81 -3.76 -15.64
CA ALA A 38 6.15 -4.18 -16.88
C ALA A 38 4.71 -3.66 -16.94
N VAL A 39 4.04 -3.61 -15.78
CA VAL A 39 2.65 -3.18 -15.63
C VAL A 39 2.48 -2.57 -14.24
N PHE A 40 1.76 -1.45 -14.16
CA PHE A 40 1.29 -0.89 -12.90
C PHE A 40 -0.18 -1.26 -12.71
N SER A 41 -0.53 -1.79 -11.55
CA SER A 41 -1.90 -2.14 -11.20
C SER A 41 -2.24 -1.65 -9.80
N GLY A 42 -3.53 -1.61 -9.50
CA GLY A 42 -3.99 -1.24 -8.20
C GLY A 42 -5.48 -1.44 -8.03
N ARG A 43 -5.96 -1.10 -6.84
CA ARG A 43 -7.36 -1.15 -6.46
C ARG A 43 -7.73 0.13 -5.74
N VAL A 44 -8.92 0.63 -6.04
CA VAL A 44 -9.51 1.79 -5.38
C VAL A 44 -10.67 1.34 -4.51
N SER A 45 -10.67 1.79 -3.26
CA SER A 45 -11.72 1.53 -2.28
C SER A 45 -12.14 2.82 -1.57
N ALA A 46 -13.30 2.78 -0.94
CA ALA A 46 -13.78 3.83 -0.05
C ALA A 46 -14.62 3.24 1.09
N SER A 47 -14.27 3.58 2.33
CA SER A 47 -14.84 2.99 3.53
C SER A 47 -14.84 1.46 3.46
N GLU A 48 -13.69 0.88 3.10
CA GLU A 48 -13.47 -0.57 2.95
C GLU A 48 -14.29 -1.25 1.82
N LYS A 49 -15.05 -0.48 1.04
CA LYS A 49 -15.83 -0.98 -0.09
C LYS A 49 -15.10 -0.72 -1.41
N PRO A 50 -15.01 -1.70 -2.34
CA PRO A 50 -14.48 -1.43 -3.67
C PRO A 50 -15.26 -0.34 -4.38
N LEU A 51 -14.55 0.57 -5.06
CA LEU A 51 -15.13 1.71 -5.74
C LEU A 51 -14.97 1.59 -7.25
N ALA A 52 -16.10 1.37 -7.92
CA ALA A 52 -16.20 1.31 -9.37
C ALA A 52 -16.41 2.68 -9.99
N GLY A 53 -15.99 2.86 -11.25
CA GLY A 53 -16.23 4.11 -11.97
C GLY A 53 -15.31 5.27 -11.57
N VAL A 54 -14.19 4.97 -10.91
CA VAL A 54 -13.17 5.96 -10.54
C VAL A 54 -12.32 6.25 -11.76
N THR A 55 -12.09 7.54 -12.04
CA THR A 55 -11.23 7.98 -13.12
C THR A 55 -9.78 8.02 -12.64
N VAL A 56 -8.91 7.27 -13.30
CA VAL A 56 -7.47 7.23 -13.04
C VAL A 56 -6.76 7.82 -14.26
N ALA A 57 -6.15 8.99 -14.11
CA ALA A 57 -5.40 9.67 -15.16
C ALA A 57 -3.91 9.69 -14.83
N VAL A 58 -3.06 9.40 -15.81
CA VAL A 58 -1.60 9.47 -15.65
C VAL A 58 -1.13 10.86 -16.05
N LYS A 59 -0.64 11.65 -15.09
CA LYS A 59 -0.16 13.02 -15.33
C LYS A 59 0.97 13.03 -16.36
N GLY A 60 0.91 13.99 -17.28
CA GLY A 60 1.88 14.12 -18.37
C GLY A 60 1.60 13.20 -19.55
N THR A 61 0.56 12.35 -19.49
CA THR A 61 0.13 11.52 -20.62
C THR A 61 -1.37 11.67 -20.87
N SER A 62 -1.84 11.25 -22.05
CA SER A 62 -3.27 11.22 -22.38
C SER A 62 -3.96 9.91 -21.95
N ILE A 63 -3.35 9.17 -21.03
CA ILE A 63 -3.84 7.86 -20.60
C ILE A 63 -4.82 8.08 -19.45
N ILE A 64 -6.09 7.76 -19.71
CA ILE A 64 -7.18 7.84 -18.75
C ILE A 64 -7.89 6.49 -18.72
N LEU A 65 -8.09 5.95 -17.53
CA LEU A 65 -8.76 4.68 -17.30
C LEU A 65 -9.88 4.84 -16.27
N ILE A 66 -10.78 3.86 -16.25
CA ILE A 66 -11.87 3.79 -15.30
C ILE A 66 -11.74 2.47 -14.54
N THR A 67 -11.89 2.51 -13.21
CA THR A 67 -11.88 1.30 -12.38
C THR A 67 -13.10 0.42 -12.65
N ASN A 68 -12.89 -0.90 -12.60
CA ASN A 68 -13.97 -1.88 -12.76
C ASN A 68 -14.88 -1.99 -11.51
N GLU A 69 -15.86 -2.89 -11.54
CA GLU A 69 -16.83 -3.11 -10.45
C GLU A 69 -16.18 -3.47 -9.10
N GLU A 70 -15.01 -4.09 -9.15
CA GLU A 70 -14.23 -4.51 -7.99
C GLU A 70 -13.20 -3.45 -7.54
N GLY A 71 -13.16 -2.32 -8.22
CA GLY A 71 -12.25 -1.20 -7.97
C GLY A 71 -10.85 -1.35 -8.56
N PHE A 72 -10.58 -2.41 -9.32
CA PHE A 72 -9.29 -2.65 -9.94
C PHE A 72 -9.05 -1.77 -11.17
N PHE A 73 -7.79 -1.38 -11.35
CA PHE A 73 -7.28 -0.74 -12.56
C PHE A 73 -5.89 -1.29 -12.90
N THR A 74 -5.58 -1.27 -14.20
CA THR A 74 -4.29 -1.72 -14.73
C THR A 74 -3.85 -0.72 -15.80
N LEU A 75 -2.68 -0.11 -15.62
CA LEU A 75 -2.12 0.80 -16.60
C LEU A 75 -1.56 0.02 -17.80
N PRO A 76 -1.66 0.56 -19.01
CA PRO A 76 -1.05 -0.05 -20.18
C PRO A 76 0.49 -0.06 -20.07
N ALA A 77 1.14 -1.06 -20.66
CA ALA A 77 2.59 -1.29 -20.59
C ALA A 77 3.45 -0.16 -21.20
N GLN A 78 2.84 0.79 -21.91
CA GLN A 78 3.48 2.02 -22.38
C GLN A 78 3.92 2.94 -21.23
N VAL A 79 3.37 2.75 -20.02
CA VAL A 79 3.82 3.43 -18.80
C VAL A 79 4.94 2.60 -18.17
N THR A 80 6.19 2.90 -18.54
CA THR A 80 7.38 2.16 -18.09
C THR A 80 8.12 2.85 -16.93
N GLN A 81 7.86 4.14 -16.73
CA GLN A 81 8.41 4.95 -15.64
C GLN A 81 7.35 5.17 -14.56
N PHE A 82 7.79 5.34 -13.32
CA PHE A 82 7.00 5.70 -12.14
C PHE A 82 6.07 6.91 -12.37
N PRO A 83 4.80 6.70 -12.73
CA PRO A 83 3.90 7.79 -13.07
C PRO A 83 3.33 8.46 -11.82
N THR A 84 2.91 9.72 -11.97
CA THR A 84 1.98 10.35 -11.02
C THR A 84 0.56 10.11 -11.50
N LEU A 85 -0.23 9.41 -10.70
CA LEU A 85 -1.63 9.15 -10.94
C LEU A 85 -2.49 10.22 -10.29
N ALA A 86 -3.44 10.75 -11.04
CA ALA A 86 -4.53 11.57 -10.52
C ALA A 86 -5.79 10.71 -10.50
N VAL A 87 -6.29 10.43 -9.30
CA VAL A 87 -7.45 9.59 -9.06
C VAL A 87 -8.60 10.50 -8.63
N SER A 88 -9.72 10.42 -9.34
CA SER A 88 -10.88 11.27 -9.09
C SER A 88 -12.18 10.50 -9.31
N ALA A 89 -13.17 10.78 -8.46
CA ALA A 89 -14.50 10.20 -8.54
C ALA A 89 -15.55 11.20 -8.06
N ALA A 90 -16.76 11.11 -8.60
CA ALA A 90 -17.85 12.01 -8.22
C ALA A 90 -18.25 11.83 -6.75
N GLY A 91 -18.24 12.92 -5.97
CA GLY A 91 -18.55 12.90 -4.53
C GLY A 91 -17.37 12.53 -3.62
N TYR A 92 -16.19 12.32 -4.19
CA TYR A 92 -14.95 12.00 -3.47
C TYR A 92 -13.90 13.09 -3.65
N ALA A 93 -13.00 13.22 -2.68
CA ALA A 93 -11.86 14.12 -2.79
C ALA A 93 -10.87 13.57 -3.84
N PRO A 94 -10.39 14.39 -4.78
CA PRO A 94 -9.35 13.97 -5.72
C PRO A 94 -8.04 13.74 -4.95
N ILE A 95 -7.30 12.72 -5.36
CA ILE A 95 -5.99 12.39 -4.78
C ILE A 95 -4.96 12.23 -5.88
N GLU A 96 -3.75 12.71 -5.61
CA GLU A 96 -2.59 12.53 -6.48
C GLU A 96 -1.61 11.59 -5.80
N LEU A 97 -1.15 10.58 -6.53
CA LEU A 97 -0.27 9.55 -6.01
C LEU A 97 0.86 9.25 -7.00
N THR A 98 2.10 9.43 -6.54
CA THR A 98 3.30 9.01 -7.26
C THR A 98 3.57 7.54 -6.97
N LEU A 99 3.63 6.70 -8.01
CA LEU A 99 4.02 5.31 -7.84
C LEU A 99 5.53 5.22 -7.71
N ASN A 100 6.03 4.60 -6.65
CA ASN A 100 7.49 4.45 -6.43
C ASN A 100 7.96 3.00 -6.62
N SER A 101 7.03 2.08 -6.88
CA SER A 101 7.25 0.64 -6.97
C SER A 101 6.25 0.01 -7.93
N CYS A 102 6.56 -1.21 -8.38
CA CYS A 102 5.68 -2.02 -9.25
C CYS A 102 4.62 -2.81 -8.46
N THR A 103 4.50 -2.58 -7.16
CA THR A 103 3.57 -3.31 -6.31
C THR A 103 2.14 -2.80 -6.52
N PRO A 104 1.13 -3.68 -6.48
CA PRO A 104 -0.26 -3.27 -6.57
C PRO A 104 -0.59 -2.22 -5.51
N VAL A 105 -1.07 -1.06 -5.93
CA VAL A 105 -1.39 0.04 -5.03
C VAL A 105 -2.83 -0.06 -4.55
N MET A 106 -3.05 0.09 -3.25
CA MET A 106 -4.37 0.25 -2.64
C MET A 106 -4.61 1.74 -2.39
N VAL A 107 -5.61 2.31 -3.07
CA VAL A 107 -6.00 3.72 -2.93
C VAL A 107 -7.31 3.80 -2.18
N GLU A 108 -7.31 4.46 -1.03
CA GLU A 108 -8.53 4.73 -0.26
C GLU A 108 -9.02 6.15 -0.55
N MET A 109 -10.24 6.29 -1.07
CA MET A 109 -10.85 7.58 -1.37
C MET A 109 -11.69 8.09 -0.21
N GLN A 110 -11.51 9.37 0.12
CA GLN A 110 -12.28 10.05 1.14
C GLN A 110 -13.52 10.74 0.53
N LEU A 111 -14.69 10.55 1.14
CA LEU A 111 -15.90 11.28 0.74
C LEU A 111 -15.74 12.78 1.02
N LEU A 112 -16.20 13.62 0.09
CA LEU A 112 -16.28 15.05 0.33
C LEU A 112 -17.36 15.37 1.38
N PRO A 113 -17.09 16.31 2.31
CA PRO A 113 -18.09 16.77 3.26
C PRO A 113 -19.29 17.37 2.50
N GLY A 114 -20.50 16.94 2.86
CA GLY A 114 -21.75 17.34 2.20
C GLY A 114 -22.34 16.30 1.23
N THR A 115 -21.59 15.25 0.89
CA THR A 115 -22.10 14.13 0.08
C THR A 115 -22.99 13.22 0.92
N ARG A 116 -24.29 13.51 1.00
CA ARG A 116 -25.25 12.68 1.75
C ARG A 116 -25.73 11.51 0.89
N ILE A 117 -25.13 10.33 1.05
CA ILE A 117 -25.68 9.08 0.49
C ILE A 117 -27.00 8.79 1.22
N LYS A 118 -28.13 8.89 0.52
CA LYS A 118 -29.44 8.54 1.09
C LYS A 118 -29.53 7.02 1.27
N GLN A 119 -29.10 6.53 2.44
CA GLN A 119 -29.17 5.11 2.79
C GLN A 119 -30.60 4.60 3.05
N ARG A 120 -31.57 5.50 3.27
CA ARG A 120 -33.00 5.14 3.38
C ARG A 120 -33.90 6.25 2.82
N GLY A 121 -34.93 5.85 2.07
CA GLY A 121 -36.01 6.73 1.63
C GLY A 121 -37.16 5.97 0.95
N LYS A 122 -38.41 6.41 1.17
CA LYS A 122 -39.66 5.84 0.63
C LYS A 122 -39.85 5.93 -0.90
N ARG A 123 -38.91 6.54 -1.62
CA ARG A 123 -38.94 6.68 -3.09
C ARG A 123 -37.61 6.21 -3.69
N LYS A 124 -37.42 4.89 -3.75
CA LYS A 124 -36.42 4.30 -4.65
C LYS A 124 -36.87 4.59 -6.09
N GLY A 125 -35.99 5.17 -6.90
CA GLY A 125 -36.06 5.02 -8.36
C GLY A 125 -36.88 6.00 -9.20
N PHE A 126 -37.30 7.19 -8.74
CA PHE A 126 -37.95 8.16 -9.64
C PHE A 126 -37.36 9.57 -9.55
N ILE A 127 -36.84 10.03 -10.69
CA ILE A 127 -36.56 11.44 -10.97
C ILE A 127 -37.90 12.05 -11.39
N MET A 128 -38.49 12.93 -10.57
CA MET A 128 -39.58 13.78 -11.02
C MET A 128 -39.00 15.08 -11.56
N LYS A 129 -38.92 15.18 -12.89
CA LYS A 129 -39.01 16.44 -13.66
C LYS A 129 -40.52 16.65 -13.87
N THR A 130 -41.13 17.83 -13.79
CA THR A 130 -40.76 19.11 -14.37
C THR A 130 -41.67 20.17 -13.74
N GLY A 131 -41.13 21.35 -13.44
CA GLY A 131 -41.96 22.54 -13.25
C GLY A 131 -42.44 23.08 -14.59
N GLN A 132 -43.74 23.32 -14.70
CA GLN A 132 -44.33 24.51 -15.30
C GLN A 132 -45.48 24.93 -14.39
#